data_AF-A0A2N3VMA1-F1
#
_entry.id   AF-A0A2N3VMA1-F1
#
_cell.length_a   1.000
_cell.length_b   1.000
_cell.length_c   1.000
_cell.angle_alpha   90.00
_cell.angle_beta   90.00
_cell.angle_gamma   90.00
#
_symmetry.space_group_name_H-M   'P 1'
#
loop_
_entity.id
_entity.type
_entity.pdbx_description
1 polymer ?
#
loop_
_entity_poly.entity_id
_entity_poly.type
_entity_poly.pdbx_seq_one_letter_code
_entity_poly.pdbx_strand_id
1 'polypeptide(L)'
;MKADRTVQVSVSHHQYALFNTDAEPPSRQIAERLTGNGLVSVNAEGTYAAVITGAPYGEVEVVFAVSLSEPPLDVDGWDDVVEVSLFFPGLGPMAGDAITDDVVSVPLLGGPEHFRWWRFRFHAVGRDTASCEDPALQERHLIQAWPASRAAESRYKVTARPGARIPTTDPNYVAEAEAAERDHDTVSGTAQTRRRPVLRAVLKRAHGTDDSMGPNP
;
A
#
# COMPACT_ATOMS: atom_id res chain seq x y z
N MET A 1 -21.63 -1.99 7.01
CA MET A 1 -20.62 -1.87 8.08
C MET A 1 -19.42 -1.15 7.49
N LYS A 2 -18.94 -0.09 8.13
CA LYS A 2 -17.76 0.66 7.74
C LYS A 2 -16.63 0.29 8.71
N ALA A 3 -15.47 -0.08 8.20
CA ALA A 3 -14.30 -0.39 9.02
C ALA A 3 -13.24 0.65 8.75
N ASP A 4 -13.01 1.53 9.72
CA ASP A 4 -11.99 2.57 9.66
C ASP A 4 -10.82 2.17 10.58
N ARG A 5 -9.60 2.22 10.07
CA ARG A 5 -8.37 1.89 10.82
C ARG A 5 -7.27 2.88 10.50
N THR A 6 -6.77 3.58 11.51
CA THR A 6 -5.55 4.39 11.42
C THR A 6 -4.34 3.53 11.73
N VAL A 7 -3.30 3.64 10.90
CA VAL A 7 -2.01 2.96 11.07
C VAL A 7 -0.88 3.86 10.61
N GLN A 8 0.31 3.66 11.20
CA GLN A 8 1.55 4.16 10.62
C GLN A 8 2.02 3.16 9.57
N VAL A 9 2.38 3.66 8.39
CA VAL A 9 2.84 2.83 7.27
C VAL A 9 4.29 3.21 6.98
N SER A 10 5.17 2.21 7.00
CA SER A 10 6.58 2.38 6.68
C SER A 10 6.76 2.85 5.25
N VAL A 11 7.60 3.86 5.07
CA VAL A 11 7.91 4.53 3.80
C VAL A 11 9.40 4.46 3.57
N SER A 12 9.78 4.15 2.33
CA SER A 12 11.14 4.32 1.86
C SER A 12 11.16 4.73 0.40
N HIS A 13 12.20 5.45 0.00
CA HIS A 13 12.38 5.90 -1.39
C HIS A 13 11.18 6.68 -1.95
N HIS A 14 10.53 7.51 -1.13
CA HIS A 14 9.33 8.28 -1.50
C HIS A 14 8.12 7.40 -1.86
N GLN A 15 8.00 6.22 -1.27
CA GLN A 15 6.84 5.37 -1.49
C GLN A 15 6.58 4.36 -0.37
N TYR A 16 5.35 3.88 -0.34
CA TYR A 16 4.99 2.59 0.23
C TYR A 16 4.14 1.81 -0.78
N ALA A 17 3.96 0.52 -0.55
CA ALA A 17 3.20 -0.35 -1.44
C ALA A 17 1.88 -0.78 -0.81
N LEU A 18 0.85 -1.03 -1.64
CA LEU A 18 -0.25 -1.94 -1.33
C LEU A 18 -0.12 -3.16 -2.23
N PHE A 19 0.00 -4.36 -1.66
CA PHE A 19 0.30 -5.55 -2.44
C PHE A 19 -0.23 -6.85 -1.81
N ASN A 20 -0.41 -7.86 -2.65
CA ASN A 20 -0.59 -9.24 -2.20
C ASN A 20 0.79 -9.92 -2.06
N THR A 21 0.92 -10.94 -1.21
CA THR A 21 2.21 -11.55 -0.83
C THR A 21 3.06 -12.04 -2.02
N ASP A 22 2.41 -12.43 -3.13
CA ASP A 22 3.06 -12.93 -4.34
C ASP A 22 3.04 -11.91 -5.52
N ALA A 23 2.71 -10.64 -5.27
CA ALA A 23 2.58 -9.65 -6.32
C ALA A 23 3.93 -9.02 -6.70
N GLU A 24 4.20 -8.95 -8.00
CA GLU A 24 5.39 -8.27 -8.52
C GLU A 24 5.16 -6.75 -8.60
N PRO A 25 6.18 -5.93 -8.26
CA PRO A 25 6.11 -4.49 -8.46
C PRO A 25 6.00 -4.17 -9.96
N PRO A 26 5.40 -3.03 -10.32
CA PRO A 26 5.36 -2.58 -11.72
C PRO A 26 6.78 -2.53 -12.29
N SER A 27 6.96 -3.09 -13.48
CA SER A 27 8.29 -3.18 -14.10
C SER A 27 8.91 -1.79 -14.27
N ARG A 28 10.21 -1.66 -13.95
CA ARG A 28 10.97 -0.39 -14.09
C ARG A 28 10.95 0.18 -15.53
N GLN A 29 10.55 -0.61 -16.52
CA GLN A 29 10.36 -0.16 -17.90
C GLN A 29 9.11 0.71 -18.11
N ILE A 30 8.37 1.06 -17.06
CA ILE A 30 7.53 2.26 -17.06
C ILE A 30 8.46 3.47 -17.01
N ALA A 31 9.06 3.81 -18.15
CA ALA A 31 9.79 5.05 -18.41
C ALA A 31 8.91 6.31 -18.27
N GLU A 32 7.74 6.20 -17.65
CA GLU A 32 6.76 7.24 -17.54
C GLU A 32 6.49 7.53 -16.07
N ARG A 33 7.48 8.14 -15.39
CA ARG A 33 7.25 9.06 -14.26
C ARG A 33 6.34 10.27 -14.64
N LEU A 34 5.55 10.14 -15.71
CA LEU A 34 4.81 11.16 -16.45
C LEU A 34 3.43 10.70 -16.99
N THR A 35 3.06 9.40 -16.96
CA THR A 35 1.72 8.94 -17.42
C THR A 35 0.82 8.37 -16.33
N GLY A 36 1.33 8.08 -15.13
CA GLY A 36 0.50 7.79 -13.96
C GLY A 36 -0.22 9.04 -13.42
N ASN A 37 -1.08 8.86 -12.42
CA ASN A 37 -1.79 9.97 -11.76
C ASN A 37 -0.92 10.80 -10.79
N GLY A 38 0.36 10.46 -10.63
CA GLY A 38 1.32 11.19 -9.79
C GLY A 38 1.26 10.88 -8.29
N LEU A 39 0.22 10.16 -7.85
CA LEU A 39 0.07 9.69 -6.48
C LEU A 39 0.17 8.16 -6.37
N VAL A 40 -0.38 7.41 -7.33
CA VAL A 40 -0.42 5.94 -7.31
C VAL A 40 -0.03 5.37 -8.66
N SER A 41 0.86 4.37 -8.64
CA SER A 41 1.22 3.56 -9.81
C SER A 41 0.81 2.11 -9.57
N VAL A 42 0.09 1.51 -10.52
CA VAL A 42 -0.46 0.15 -10.40
C VAL A 42 0.18 -0.76 -11.45
N ASN A 43 0.47 -2.02 -11.10
CA ASN A 43 0.93 -3.02 -12.08
C ASN A 43 -0.19 -3.44 -13.05
N ALA A 44 0.14 -4.16 -14.13
CA ALA A 44 -0.84 -4.51 -15.16
C ALA A 44 -1.97 -5.41 -14.63
N GLU A 45 -1.63 -6.25 -13.65
CA GLU A 45 -2.49 -7.23 -12.98
C GLU A 45 -3.41 -6.60 -11.95
N GLY A 46 -3.12 -5.39 -11.47
CA GLY A 46 -3.87 -4.72 -10.40
C GLY A 46 -3.63 -5.31 -9.01
N THR A 47 -2.56 -6.08 -8.82
CA THR A 47 -2.23 -6.77 -7.55
C THR A 47 -1.16 -6.04 -6.74
N TYR A 48 -0.58 -4.98 -7.30
CA TYR A 48 0.41 -4.13 -6.65
C TYR A 48 0.13 -2.66 -6.98
N ALA A 49 0.18 -1.81 -5.97
CA ALA A 49 0.16 -0.36 -6.10
C ALA A 49 1.31 0.28 -5.32
N ALA A 50 2.15 1.06 -5.97
CA ALA A 50 3.08 1.97 -5.30
C ALA A 50 2.37 3.30 -5.06
N VAL A 51 2.34 3.77 -3.82
CA VAL A 51 1.82 5.09 -3.44
C VAL A 51 3.01 6.01 -3.22
N ILE A 52 3.07 7.11 -3.96
CA ILE A 52 4.15 8.08 -3.92
C ILE A 52 3.93 9.05 -2.77
N THR A 53 4.92 9.16 -1.90
CA THR A 53 4.95 10.10 -0.79
C THR A 53 5.85 11.29 -1.09
N GLY A 54 5.74 12.35 -0.29
CA GLY A 54 6.75 13.39 -0.18
C GLY A 54 7.83 13.07 0.86
N ALA A 55 7.49 12.27 1.87
CA ALA A 55 8.46 11.75 2.84
C ALA A 55 9.42 10.75 2.16
N PRO A 56 10.75 10.96 2.23
CA PRO A 56 11.72 10.05 1.63
C PRO A 56 11.82 8.70 2.37
N TYR A 57 11.68 8.74 3.70
CA TYR A 57 11.75 7.59 4.61
C TYR A 57 10.89 7.86 5.86
N GLY A 58 10.63 6.83 6.65
CA GLY A 58 9.97 6.94 7.95
C GLY A 58 8.57 6.34 7.92
N GLU A 59 7.62 7.00 8.56
CA GLU A 59 6.22 6.56 8.62
C GLU A 59 5.29 7.66 8.12
N VAL A 60 4.23 7.25 7.41
CA VAL A 60 3.11 8.13 7.06
C VAL A 60 1.85 7.61 7.75
N GLU A 61 1.08 8.53 8.33
CA GLU A 61 -0.23 8.19 8.89
C GLU A 61 -1.20 7.88 7.76
N VAL A 62 -1.76 6.67 7.78
CA VAL A 62 -2.75 6.23 6.80
C VAL A 62 -4.03 5.78 7.49
N VAL A 63 -5.15 6.36 7.08
CA VAL A 63 -6.48 5.91 7.46
C VAL A 63 -7.04 5.02 6.35
N PHE A 64 -7.26 3.74 6.65
CA PHE A 64 -7.99 2.83 5.77
C PHE A 64 -9.47 2.83 6.13
N ALA A 65 -10.32 3.24 5.20
CA ALA A 65 -11.77 3.30 5.37
C ALA A 65 -12.49 2.38 4.38
N VAL A 66 -12.88 1.19 4.85
CA VAL A 66 -13.48 0.16 4.00
C VAL A 66 -15.00 0.14 4.14
N SER A 67 -15.69 0.07 3.00
CA SER A 67 -17.15 0.10 2.92
C SER A 67 -17.68 -0.90 1.89
N LEU A 68 -18.98 -1.17 1.92
CA LEU A 68 -19.65 -2.09 0.97
C LEU A 68 -20.14 -1.40 -0.30
N SER A 69 -20.09 -0.07 -0.35
CA SER A 69 -20.57 0.76 -1.46
C SER A 69 -19.70 2.00 -1.58
N GLU A 70 -19.72 2.64 -2.74
CA GLU A 70 -18.97 3.87 -2.99
C GLU A 70 -19.26 4.95 -1.93
N PRO A 71 -18.23 5.46 -1.22
CA PRO A 71 -18.37 6.60 -0.34
C PRO A 71 -18.58 7.90 -1.14
N PRO A 72 -19.30 8.90 -0.59
CA PRO A 72 -19.39 10.22 -1.19
C PRO A 72 -18.00 10.78 -1.52
N LEU A 73 -17.87 11.42 -2.67
CA LEU A 73 -16.64 12.09 -3.07
C LEU A 73 -16.45 13.34 -2.22
N ASP A 74 -15.30 13.44 -1.57
CA ASP A 74 -14.86 14.62 -0.83
C ASP A 74 -13.44 14.97 -1.27
N VAL A 75 -13.26 16.17 -1.82
CA VAL A 75 -11.97 16.68 -2.30
C VAL A 75 -11.49 17.88 -1.50
N ASP A 76 -12.31 18.37 -0.58
CA ASP A 76 -12.01 19.57 0.20
C ASP A 76 -11.01 19.23 1.30
N GLY A 77 -9.99 20.07 1.47
CA GLY A 77 -8.93 19.84 2.47
C GLY A 77 -7.89 18.77 2.09
N TRP A 78 -8.00 18.15 0.92
CA TRP A 78 -6.99 17.23 0.36
C TRP A 78 -6.20 17.89 -0.77
N ASP A 79 -4.93 17.58 -0.93
CA ASP A 79 -4.11 18.09 -2.04
C ASP A 79 -4.36 17.24 -3.29
N ASP A 80 -4.30 15.92 -3.14
CA ASP A 80 -4.49 14.96 -4.21
C ASP A 80 -5.62 13.99 -3.87
N VAL A 81 -6.50 13.73 -4.83
CA VAL A 81 -7.57 12.73 -4.75
C VAL A 81 -7.65 11.98 -6.07
N VAL A 82 -7.30 10.69 -6.03
CA VAL A 82 -7.29 9.80 -7.20
C VAL A 82 -7.98 8.48 -6.88
N GLU A 83 -8.48 7.82 -7.91
CA GLU A 83 -9.02 6.48 -7.79
C GLU A 83 -8.36 5.50 -8.76
N VAL A 84 -8.13 4.29 -8.27
CA VAL A 84 -7.62 3.17 -9.07
C VAL A 84 -8.37 1.88 -8.72
N SER A 85 -8.33 0.91 -9.63
CA SER A 85 -8.88 -0.42 -9.37
C SER A 85 -7.77 -1.41 -9.05
N LEU A 86 -7.94 -2.18 -7.98
CA LEU A 86 -7.02 -3.24 -7.56
C LEU A 86 -7.78 -4.56 -7.39
N PHE A 87 -7.09 -5.68 -7.57
CA PHE A 87 -7.63 -7.02 -7.50
C PHE A 87 -7.03 -7.76 -6.32
N PHE A 88 -7.85 -8.03 -5.30
CA PHE A 88 -7.41 -8.67 -4.06
C PHE A 88 -8.40 -9.72 -3.54
N PRO A 89 -7.91 -10.72 -2.79
CA PRO A 89 -8.75 -11.60 -2.00
C PRO A 89 -9.38 -10.84 -0.83
N GLY A 90 -10.39 -11.44 -0.20
CA GLY A 90 -11.14 -10.81 0.90
C GLY A 90 -10.34 -10.55 2.18
N LEU A 91 -9.13 -11.11 2.33
CA LEU A 91 -8.21 -10.80 3.44
C LEU A 91 -7.45 -9.48 3.26
N GLY A 92 -7.53 -8.86 2.08
CA GLY A 92 -6.94 -7.57 1.78
C GLY A 92 -5.44 -7.59 1.48
N PRO A 93 -4.91 -6.49 0.92
CA PRO A 93 -3.49 -6.34 0.72
C PRO A 93 -2.76 -6.09 2.05
N MET A 94 -1.43 -6.22 1.99
CA MET A 94 -0.53 -5.61 2.95
C MET A 94 -0.16 -4.21 2.48
N ALA A 95 0.13 -3.31 3.43
CA ALA A 95 0.60 -1.96 3.17
C ALA A 95 1.92 -1.69 3.90
N GLY A 96 2.91 -1.09 3.24
CA GLY A 96 4.20 -0.78 3.86
C GLY A 96 5.38 -0.88 2.90
N ASP A 97 6.56 -1.03 3.46
CA ASP A 97 7.78 -1.21 2.67
C ASP A 97 7.94 -2.70 2.28
N ALA A 98 7.77 -2.98 0.99
CA ALA A 98 7.88 -4.31 0.44
C ALA A 98 9.32 -4.87 0.45
N ILE A 99 10.34 -4.04 0.67
CA ILE A 99 11.75 -4.44 0.74
C ILE A 99 12.12 -4.88 2.16
N THR A 100 11.69 -4.13 3.17
CA THR A 100 12.03 -4.41 4.58
C THR A 100 11.06 -5.39 5.26
N ASP A 101 9.92 -5.70 4.62
CA ASP A 101 8.81 -6.50 5.17
C ASP A 101 8.16 -5.84 6.41
N ASP A 102 8.36 -4.53 6.58
CA ASP A 102 7.66 -3.71 7.56
C ASP A 102 6.29 -3.31 7.02
N VAL A 103 5.35 -4.24 7.17
CA VAL A 103 4.03 -4.17 6.55
C VAL A 103 2.89 -4.39 7.54
N VAL A 104 1.77 -3.72 7.26
CA VAL A 104 0.52 -3.82 8.02
C VAL A 104 -0.59 -4.39 7.16
N SER A 105 -1.46 -5.21 7.75
CA SER A 105 -2.64 -5.74 7.05
C SER A 105 -3.71 -4.66 6.85
N VAL A 106 -4.20 -4.52 5.62
CA VAL A 106 -5.31 -3.64 5.26
C VAL A 106 -6.64 -4.39 5.48
N PRO A 107 -7.58 -3.84 6.28
CA PRO A 107 -8.77 -4.57 6.72
C PRO A 107 -9.88 -4.60 5.65
N LEU A 108 -9.63 -5.24 4.50
CA LEU A 108 -10.70 -5.42 3.50
C LEU A 108 -11.79 -6.36 4.03
N LEU A 109 -13.03 -6.09 3.59
CA LEU A 109 -14.18 -6.92 3.93
C LEU A 109 -14.20 -8.17 3.03
N GLY A 110 -13.99 -9.36 3.60
CA GLY A 110 -14.18 -10.64 2.92
C GLY A 110 -13.44 -11.80 3.56
N GLY A 111 -13.55 -12.97 2.92
CA GLY A 111 -12.82 -14.19 3.27
C GLY A 111 -11.83 -14.60 2.17
N PRO A 112 -10.98 -15.61 2.43
CA PRO A 112 -9.90 -16.06 1.52
C PRO A 112 -10.39 -16.43 0.11
N GLU A 113 -11.62 -16.95 -0.02
CA GLU A 113 -12.21 -17.34 -1.31
C GLU A 113 -12.81 -16.17 -2.13
N HIS A 114 -12.82 -14.94 -1.63
CA HIS A 114 -13.50 -13.81 -2.30
C HIS A 114 -12.56 -12.92 -3.12
N PHE A 115 -11.97 -13.49 -4.17
CA PHE A 115 -11.22 -12.72 -5.17
C PHE A 115 -12.17 -11.80 -5.94
N ARG A 116 -11.93 -10.49 -5.88
CA ARG A 116 -12.73 -9.52 -6.62
C ARG A 116 -11.96 -8.24 -6.90
N TRP A 117 -12.50 -7.47 -7.84
CA TRP A 117 -12.08 -6.10 -8.04
C TRP A 117 -12.61 -5.20 -6.92
N TRP A 118 -11.76 -4.26 -6.55
CA TRP A 118 -12.01 -3.21 -5.59
C TRP A 118 -11.65 -1.88 -6.23
N ARG A 119 -12.41 -0.85 -5.89
CA ARG A 119 -12.03 0.54 -6.13
C ARG A 119 -11.39 1.09 -4.88
N PHE A 120 -10.27 1.75 -5.07
CA PHE A 120 -9.55 2.46 -4.02
C PHE A 120 -9.52 3.94 -4.36
N ARG A 121 -9.93 4.80 -3.42
CA ARG A 121 -9.77 6.25 -3.50
C ARG A 121 -8.69 6.68 -2.52
N PHE A 122 -7.63 7.26 -3.06
CA PHE A 122 -6.50 7.76 -2.31
C PHE A 122 -6.65 9.26 -2.18
N HIS A 123 -6.60 9.74 -0.94
CA HIS A 123 -6.50 11.16 -0.64
C HIS A 123 -5.15 11.38 0.04
N ALA A 124 -4.44 12.40 -0.38
CA ALA A 124 -3.18 12.80 0.23
C ALA A 124 -3.16 14.30 0.49
N VAL A 125 -2.49 14.69 1.57
CA VAL A 125 -2.21 16.09 1.92
C VAL A 125 -0.83 16.17 2.54
N GLY A 126 -0.14 17.30 2.35
CA GLY A 126 1.15 17.56 3.00
C GLY A 126 2.35 16.93 2.29
N ARG A 127 2.18 16.36 1.09
CA ARG A 127 3.27 15.75 0.31
C ARG A 127 4.39 16.76 0.00
N ASP A 128 4.02 17.98 -0.39
CA ASP A 128 5.00 19.03 -0.70
C ASP A 128 5.67 19.63 0.56
N THR A 129 5.16 19.30 1.76
CA THR A 129 5.63 19.81 3.06
C THR A 129 6.13 18.72 3.99
N ALA A 130 6.30 17.48 3.50
CA ALA A 130 6.59 16.31 4.32
C ALA A 130 7.91 16.40 5.12
N SER A 131 8.86 17.24 4.68
CA SER A 131 10.12 17.50 5.40
C SER A 131 9.99 18.60 6.47
N CYS A 132 8.81 19.19 6.66
CA CYS A 132 8.60 20.23 7.66
C CYS A 132 8.48 19.62 9.05
N GLU A 133 9.14 20.23 10.04
CA GLU A 133 9.04 19.80 11.44
C GLU A 133 7.68 20.08 12.08
N ASP A 134 6.84 20.94 11.47
CA ASP A 134 5.51 21.25 11.98
C ASP A 134 4.57 20.03 11.82
N PRO A 135 4.07 19.44 12.93
CA PRO A 135 3.15 18.30 12.86
C PRO A 135 1.86 18.60 12.08
N ALA A 136 1.43 19.86 12.01
CA ALA A 136 0.25 20.25 11.24
C ALA A 136 0.46 20.17 9.71
N LEU A 137 1.73 20.12 9.28
CA LEU A 137 2.15 20.06 7.89
C LEU A 137 2.66 18.66 7.48
N GLN A 138 2.59 17.68 8.40
CA GLN A 138 2.97 16.30 8.11
C GLN A 138 2.05 15.68 7.06
N GLU A 139 2.66 14.84 6.23
CA GLU A 139 1.96 14.07 5.22
C GLU A 139 1.02 13.04 5.87
N ARG A 140 -0.22 12.98 5.39
CA ARG A 140 -1.21 11.98 5.84
C ARG A 140 -2.10 11.56 4.70
N HIS A 141 -2.51 10.29 4.71
CA HIS A 141 -3.33 9.70 3.67
C HIS A 141 -4.67 9.16 4.20
N LEU A 142 -5.71 9.27 3.39
CA LEU A 142 -6.97 8.54 3.55
C LEU A 142 -7.18 7.63 2.34
N ILE A 143 -7.26 6.33 2.60
CA ILE A 143 -7.53 5.31 1.58
C ILE A 143 -8.91 4.73 1.83
N GLN A 144 -9.86 5.09 0.97
CA GLN A 144 -11.18 4.48 0.97
C GLN A 144 -11.21 3.29 0.01
N ALA A 145 -11.85 2.19 0.41
CA ALA A 145 -12.00 1.01 -0.44
C ALA A 145 -13.42 0.45 -0.45
N TRP A 146 -13.91 0.06 -1.62
CA TRP A 146 -15.21 -0.60 -1.79
C TRP A 146 -15.20 -1.58 -2.98
N PRO A 147 -16.06 -2.62 -2.95
CA PRO A 147 -16.21 -3.52 -4.08
C PRO A 147 -16.73 -2.78 -5.30
N ALA A 148 -16.08 -2.95 -6.45
CA ALA A 148 -16.52 -2.38 -7.73
C ALA A 148 -15.87 -3.12 -8.90
N SER A 149 -16.48 -3.08 -10.07
CA SER A 149 -15.85 -3.56 -11.30
C SER A 149 -14.55 -2.79 -11.60
N ARG A 150 -13.62 -3.43 -12.32
CA ARG A 150 -12.43 -2.75 -12.84
C ARG A 150 -12.84 -1.54 -13.68
N ALA A 151 -12.25 -0.39 -13.40
CA ALA A 151 -12.44 0.84 -14.15
C ALA A 151 -11.10 1.52 -14.39
N ALA A 152 -11.05 2.42 -15.38
CA ALA A 152 -9.90 3.30 -15.61
C ALA A 152 -9.64 4.17 -14.37
N GLU A 153 -8.40 4.63 -14.20
CA GLU A 153 -8.09 5.57 -13.12
C GLU A 153 -8.91 6.87 -13.25
N SER A 154 -9.16 7.52 -12.12
CA SER A 154 -9.85 8.82 -12.09
C SER A 154 -9.05 9.81 -11.26
N ARG A 155 -8.97 11.05 -11.75
CA ARG A 155 -8.22 12.14 -11.11
C ARG A 155 -9.23 13.23 -10.75
N TYR A 156 -9.55 13.36 -9.47
CA TYR A 156 -10.49 14.39 -9.00
C TYR A 156 -9.75 15.66 -8.61
N LYS A 157 -8.58 15.50 -7.99
CA LYS A 157 -7.70 16.60 -7.63
C LYS A 157 -6.26 16.10 -7.68
N VAL A 158 -5.36 16.86 -8.31
CA VAL A 158 -3.92 16.61 -8.27
C VAL A 158 -3.25 17.97 -8.22
N THR A 159 -2.81 18.38 -7.04
CA THR A 159 -2.12 19.67 -6.84
C THR A 159 -0.65 19.51 -6.51
N ALA A 160 -0.24 18.35 -6.01
CA ALA A 160 1.17 18.09 -5.79
C ALA A 160 1.93 18.14 -7.11
N ARG A 161 3.09 18.80 -7.09
CA ARG A 161 3.90 18.98 -8.29
C ARG A 161 4.64 17.67 -8.58
N PRO A 162 4.39 17.01 -9.75
CA PRO A 162 5.17 15.85 -10.14
C PRO A 162 6.64 16.26 -10.26
N GLY A 163 7.47 15.76 -9.34
CA GLY A 163 8.89 16.12 -9.34
C GLY A 163 9.22 17.51 -8.79
N ALA A 164 8.38 18.10 -7.93
CA ALA A 164 8.91 19.00 -6.90
C ALA A 164 9.77 18.18 -5.95
N ARG A 165 10.95 17.77 -6.45
CA ARG A 165 12.14 17.81 -5.61
C ARG A 165 12.07 19.14 -4.90
N ILE A 166 12.08 19.11 -3.57
CA ILE A 166 12.51 20.24 -2.74
C ILE A 166 13.57 20.98 -3.56
N PRO A 167 13.46 22.31 -3.77
CA PRO A 167 14.50 23.07 -4.44
C PRO A 167 15.84 22.59 -3.88
N THR A 168 16.69 22.03 -4.75
CA THR A 168 18.06 21.55 -4.48
C THR A 168 18.92 22.72 -4.01
N THR A 169 18.58 23.22 -2.83
CA THR A 169 19.18 24.36 -2.14
C THR A 169 19.36 24.05 -0.66
N ASP A 170 18.79 22.95 -0.16
CA ASP A 170 19.26 22.38 1.10
C ASP A 170 20.38 21.36 0.80
N PRO A 171 21.66 21.73 1.00
CA PRO A 171 22.78 20.82 0.79
C PRO A 171 22.80 19.64 1.78
N ASN A 172 21.95 19.63 2.81
CA ASN A 172 21.88 18.56 3.81
C ASN A 172 20.86 17.48 3.47
N TYR A 173 19.98 17.68 2.49
CA TYR A 173 18.90 16.74 2.15
C TYR A 173 19.39 15.30 1.91
N VAL A 174 20.49 15.12 1.17
CA VAL A 174 21.06 13.79 0.91
C VAL A 174 21.64 13.19 2.19
N ALA A 175 22.30 14.01 3.01
CA ALA A 175 22.92 13.55 4.25
C ALA A 175 21.87 13.17 5.30
N GLU A 176 20.74 13.88 5.37
CA GLU A 176 19.60 13.57 6.24
C GLU A 176 18.84 12.33 5.76
N ALA A 177 18.63 12.18 4.46
CA ALA A 177 18.10 10.96 3.85
C ALA A 177 19.00 9.73 4.14
N GLU A 178 20.31 9.86 3.95
CA GLU A 178 21.30 8.82 4.27
C GLU A 178 21.45 8.58 5.78
N ALA A 179 21.20 9.58 6.62
CA ALA A 179 21.20 9.42 8.08
C ALA A 179 19.94 8.68 8.54
N ALA A 180 18.77 9.06 8.02
CA ALA A 180 17.50 8.36 8.27
C ALA A 180 17.57 6.90 7.79
N GLU A 181 18.19 6.64 6.64
CA GLU A 181 18.43 5.27 6.13
C GLU A 181 19.34 4.48 7.07
N ARG A 182 20.44 5.08 7.56
CA ARG A 182 21.35 4.45 8.54
C ARG A 182 20.69 4.19 9.89
N ASP A 183 19.86 5.11 10.37
CA ASP A 183 19.14 4.98 11.63
C ASP A 183 18.06 3.90 11.51
N HIS A 184 17.34 3.84 10.38
CA HIS A 184 16.38 2.79 10.09
C HIS A 184 17.03 1.40 10.00
N ASP A 185 18.17 1.27 9.32
CA ASP A 185 18.95 0.02 9.27
C ASP A 185 19.46 -0.42 10.65
N THR A 186 19.80 0.56 11.52
CA THR A 186 20.29 0.29 12.88
C THR A 186 19.17 -0.23 13.80
N VAL A 187 17.94 0.31 13.66
CA VAL A 187 16.77 -0.18 14.39
C VAL A 187 16.37 -1.58 13.92
N SER A 188 16.34 -1.81 12.60
CA SER A 188 15.98 -3.10 11.99
C SER A 188 17.01 -4.21 12.28
N GLY A 189 18.29 -3.87 12.43
CA GLY A 189 19.37 -4.81 12.73
C GLY A 189 19.29 -5.51 14.09
N THR A 190 18.52 -4.99 15.05
CA THR A 190 18.40 -5.62 16.39
C THR A 190 17.31 -6.70 16.47
N ALA A 191 16.39 -6.77 15.51
CA ALA A 191 15.33 -7.78 15.47
C ALA A 191 15.73 -9.10 14.75
N GLN A 192 16.92 -9.15 14.14
CA GLN A 192 17.38 -10.27 13.29
C GLN A 192 17.51 -11.63 14.03
N THR A 193 17.47 -11.67 15.37
CA THR A 193 17.71 -12.89 16.16
C THR A 193 16.45 -13.41 16.84
N ARG A 194 15.46 -13.87 16.06
CA ARG A 194 14.50 -14.94 16.45
C ARG A 194 13.67 -15.38 15.24
N ARG A 195 14.35 -15.84 14.19
CA ARG A 195 13.73 -16.57 13.08
C ARG A 195 13.18 -17.92 13.59
N ARG A 196 11.86 -18.04 13.73
CA ARG A 196 11.16 -19.33 13.78
C ARG A 196 10.39 -19.52 12.47
N PRO A 197 10.59 -20.63 11.74
CA PRO A 197 9.81 -20.90 10.54
C PRO A 197 8.41 -21.38 10.96
N VAL A 198 7.37 -20.62 10.62
CA VAL A 198 5.99 -21.15 10.62
C VAL A 198 5.66 -21.52 9.19
N LEU A 199 6.06 -22.74 8.79
CA LEU A 199 5.69 -23.34 7.52
C LEU A 199 5.04 -24.69 7.81
N ARG A 200 3.88 -24.92 7.17
CA ARG A 200 3.01 -26.12 7.15
C ARG A 200 1.92 -26.21 8.23
N ALA A 201 0.71 -25.80 7.86
CA ALA A 201 -0.50 -26.64 7.98
C ALA A 201 -1.73 -25.97 7.34
N VAL A 202 -1.90 -26.04 6.01
CA VAL A 202 -3.25 -25.93 5.40
C VAL A 202 -3.46 -26.87 4.20
N LEU A 203 -2.42 -27.29 3.47
CA LEU A 203 -2.58 -28.22 2.32
C LEU A 203 -2.43 -29.70 2.70
N LYS A 204 -3.25 -30.20 3.63
CA LYS A 204 -3.41 -31.65 3.86
C LYS A 204 -4.83 -32.04 4.30
N ARG A 205 -5.85 -31.57 3.59
CA ARG A 205 -7.21 -32.16 3.55
C ARG A 205 -7.82 -31.98 2.16
N ALA A 206 -7.30 -32.70 1.17
CA ALA A 206 -7.93 -32.75 -0.15
C ALA A 206 -7.72 -34.08 -0.91
N HIS A 207 -7.22 -35.13 -0.26
CA HIS A 207 -7.26 -36.50 -0.79
C HIS A 207 -7.85 -37.43 0.27
N GLY A 208 -9.18 -37.48 0.28
CA GLY A 208 -9.88 -38.65 0.80
C GLY A 208 -9.64 -39.79 -0.17
N THR A 209 -8.76 -40.72 0.19
CA THR A 209 -8.79 -42.07 -0.35
C THR A 209 -9.92 -42.80 0.38
N ASP A 210 -11.06 -42.80 -0.29
CA ASP A 210 -12.12 -43.78 -0.13
C ASP A 210 -11.60 -45.09 -0.72
N ASP A 211 -11.37 -46.09 0.14
CA ASP A 211 -11.02 -47.44 -0.27
C ASP A 211 -11.81 -48.42 0.60
N SER A 212 -13.13 -48.40 0.39
CA SER A 212 -14.04 -49.46 0.81
C SER A 212 -13.84 -50.69 -0.07
N MET A 213 -12.97 -51.60 0.38
CA MET A 213 -12.87 -52.95 -0.16
C MET A 213 -13.84 -53.90 0.55
N GLY A 214 -14.74 -54.50 -0.21
CA GLY A 214 -15.59 -55.65 0.16
C GLY A 214 -17.03 -55.51 -0.38
N PRO A 215 -17.49 -56.40 -1.28
CA PRO A 215 -17.78 -57.75 -0.80
C PRO A 215 -17.41 -58.93 -1.72
N ASN A 216 -17.47 -60.08 -1.06
CA ASN A 216 -17.29 -61.50 -1.41
C ASN A 216 -18.16 -61.98 -2.60
N PRO A 217 -17.85 -63.15 -3.21
CA PRO A 217 -18.26 -64.44 -2.60
C PRO A 217 -17.14 -65.45 -2.32
#